data_AF-A0A961MK84-F1
#
_entry.id   AF-A0A961MK84-F1
#
_cell.length_a   1.000
_cell.length_b   1.000
_cell.length_c   1.000
_cell.angle_alpha   90.00
_cell.angle_beta   90.00
_cell.angle_gamma   90.00
#
_symmetry.space_group_name_H-M   'P 1'
#
loop_
_entity.id
_entity.type
_entity.pdbx_description
1 polymer ?
#
loop_
_entity_poly.entity_id
_entity_poly.type
_entity_poly.pdbx_seq_one_letter_code
_entity_poly.pdbx_strand_id
1 'polypeptide(L)'
;ATIYFNRFQSVISQVPTERQLIPAVFEAREGGASSQYEYEPDEEAILADLLPRGVATQIFTALLENGASEQGARMSAMDNATRNAGEMIDKLTIVYNRSRQQAITSELIEIISGAEAL
;
A
#
# COMPACT_ATOMS: atom_id res chain seq x y z
N ALA A 1 23.66 9.64 -5.26
CA ALA A 1 22.42 9.02 -5.76
C ALA A 1 21.69 8.37 -4.60
N THR A 2 20.41 8.70 -4.44
CA THR A 2 19.57 8.32 -3.31
C THR A 2 18.29 7.69 -3.83
N ILE A 3 17.81 6.63 -3.17
CA ILE A 3 16.53 6.00 -3.47
C ILE A 3 15.51 6.32 -2.39
N TYR A 4 14.27 6.48 -2.81
CA TYR A 4 13.11 6.64 -1.93
C TYR A 4 12.20 5.44 -2.13
N PHE A 5 11.82 4.79 -1.04
CA PHE A 5 10.90 3.67 -1.06
C PHE A 5 10.13 3.57 0.25
N ASN A 6 9.03 2.82 0.23
CA ASN A 6 8.31 2.50 1.44
C ASN A 6 8.91 1.26 2.07
N ARG A 7 9.43 1.40 3.29
CA ARG A 7 9.89 0.27 4.08
C ARG A 7 8.69 -0.40 4.72
N PHE A 8 8.56 -1.69 4.44
CA PHE A 8 7.48 -2.51 4.98
C PHE A 8 7.75 -2.80 6.47
N GLN A 9 6.90 -2.28 7.36
CA GLN A 9 6.92 -2.65 8.78
C GLN A 9 5.75 -3.58 9.11
N SER A 10 4.56 -3.26 8.63
CA SER A 10 3.37 -4.11 8.72
C SER A 10 2.37 -3.75 7.62
N VAL A 11 1.26 -4.50 7.55
CA VAL A 11 0.15 -4.21 6.62
C VAL A 11 -0.48 -2.83 6.87
N ILE A 12 -0.36 -2.31 8.10
CA ILE A 12 -0.94 -1.03 8.51
C ILE A 12 0.11 0.10 8.47
N SER A 13 1.39 -0.21 8.71
CA SER A 13 2.48 0.76 8.79
C SER A 13 3.48 0.57 7.66
N GLN A 14 3.53 1.56 6.76
CA GLN A 14 4.55 1.69 5.71
C GLN A 14 5.29 3.01 5.92
N VAL A 15 6.61 2.96 6.07
CA VAL A 15 7.41 4.14 6.42
C VAL A 15 8.19 4.63 5.19
N PRO A 16 7.91 5.85 4.69
CA PRO A 16 8.73 6.46 3.65
C PRO A 16 10.16 6.60 4.13
N THR A 17 11.09 5.97 3.41
CA THR A 17 12.49 5.89 3.79
C THR A 17 13.36 6.41 2.66
N GLU A 18 14.29 7.29 3.01
CA GLU A 18 15.37 7.74 2.14
C GLU A 18 16.60 6.89 2.41
N ARG A 19 17.23 6.35 1.36
CA ARG A 19 18.49 5.60 1.48
C ARG A 19 19.49 6.07 0.43
N GLN A 20 20.64 6.53 0.89
CA GLN A 20 21.76 6.83 0.01
C GLN A 20 22.38 5.54 -0.52
N LEU A 21 22.52 5.41 -1.84
CA LEU A 21 23.16 4.28 -2.51
C LEU A 21 24.60 4.60 -2.91
N ILE A 22 24.82 5.80 -3.45
CA ILE A 22 26.13 6.22 -3.97
C ILE A 22 26.42 7.64 -3.48
N PRO A 23 27.60 7.91 -2.91
CA PRO A 23 28.68 6.97 -2.58
C PRO A 23 28.26 5.98 -1.47
N ALA A 24 28.87 4.79 -1.48
CA ALA A 24 28.63 3.76 -0.47
C ALA A 24 29.11 4.28 0.89
N VAL A 25 28.24 4.18 1.90
CA VAL A 25 28.54 4.55 3.27
C VAL A 25 28.82 3.27 4.04
N PHE A 26 30.00 3.19 4.65
CA PHE A 26 30.40 2.07 5.49
C PHE A 26 30.45 2.55 6.93
N GLU A 27 29.75 1.87 7.84
CA GLU A 27 29.95 2.10 9.27
C GLU A 27 31.28 1.44 9.67
N ALA A 28 32.20 2.22 10.23
CA ALA A 28 33.46 1.69 10.75
C ALA A 28 33.15 0.78 11.95
N ARG A 29 33.24 -0.54 11.76
CA ARG A 29 33.23 -1.49 12.88
C ARG A 29 34.59 -1.45 13.57
N GLU A 30 34.65 -0.80 14.73
CA GLU A 30 35.74 -1.02 15.67
C GLU A 30 35.70 -2.50 16.13
N GLY A 31 36.70 -3.29 15.73
CA GLY A 31 36.89 -4.67 16.21
C GLY A 31 36.51 -5.82 15.27
N GLY A 32 36.25 -5.56 13.99
CA GLY A 32 36.13 -6.65 13.00
C GLY A 32 37.49 -7.29 12.74
N ALA A 33 37.66 -8.59 13.02
CA ALA A 33 38.83 -9.33 12.59
C ALA A 33 39.00 -9.16 11.07
N SER A 34 40.11 -8.57 10.64
CA SER A 34 40.49 -8.52 9.24
C SER A 34 40.84 -9.94 8.81
N SER A 35 39.84 -10.73 8.41
CA SER A 35 40.08 -12.00 7.73
C SER A 35 40.89 -11.70 6.48
N GLN A 36 42.12 -12.21 6.43
CA GLN A 36 42.96 -12.10 5.25
C GLN A 36 42.39 -13.07 4.20
N TYR A 37 41.82 -12.52 3.15
CA TYR A 37 41.35 -13.29 2.00
C TYR A 37 42.43 -13.30 0.92
N GLU A 38 42.62 -14.44 0.27
CA GLU A 38 43.40 -14.52 -0.96
C GLU A 38 42.45 -14.18 -2.12
N TYR A 39 42.78 -13.13 -2.87
CA TYR A 39 41.98 -12.61 -3.96
C TYR A 39 42.53 -13.13 -5.28
N GLU A 40 41.66 -13.69 -6.12
CA GLU A 40 42.01 -14.09 -7.48
C GLU A 40 40.94 -13.53 -8.43
N PRO A 41 41.28 -12.65 -9.40
CA PRO A 41 42.61 -12.25 -9.87
C PRO A 41 43.34 -11.20 -9.01
N ASP A 42 42.66 -10.16 -8.54
CA ASP A 42 43.19 -9.10 -7.67
C ASP A 42 42.04 -8.40 -6.94
N GLU A 43 42.34 -7.72 -5.83
CA GLU A 43 41.32 -7.07 -4.99
C GLU A 43 40.55 -5.97 -5.75
N GLU A 44 41.25 -5.17 -6.57
CA GLU A 44 40.62 -4.08 -7.33
C GLU A 44 39.64 -4.61 -8.38
N ALA A 45 40.01 -5.65 -9.12
CA ALA A 45 39.13 -6.29 -10.09
C ALA A 45 37.87 -6.88 -9.44
N ILE A 46 38.02 -7.56 -8.30
CA ILE A 46 36.88 -8.11 -7.56
C ILE A 46 35.99 -6.99 -7.03
N LEU A 47 36.58 -5.93 -6.47
CA LEU A 47 35.81 -4.79 -5.96
C LEU A 47 35.06 -4.06 -7.08
N ALA A 48 35.68 -3.88 -8.24
CA ALA A 48 35.07 -3.25 -9.41
C ALA A 48 33.82 -4.00 -9.90
N ASP A 49 33.78 -5.32 -9.73
CA ASP A 49 32.64 -6.17 -10.08
C ASP A 49 31.60 -6.28 -8.95
N LEU A 50 32.05 -6.31 -7.69
CA LEU A 50 31.15 -6.39 -6.53
C LEU A 50 30.39 -5.10 -6.26
N LEU A 51 31.00 -3.93 -6.48
CA LEU A 51 30.35 -2.63 -6.28
C LEU A 51 29.03 -2.47 -7.05
N PRO A 52 28.97 -2.68 -8.38
CA PRO A 52 27.72 -2.59 -9.14
C PRO A 52 26.72 -3.67 -8.73
N ARG A 53 27.17 -4.89 -8.37
CA ARG A 53 26.27 -5.93 -7.84
C ARG A 53 25.67 -5.54 -6.50
N GLY A 54 26.46 -4.95 -5.61
CA GLY A 54 26.01 -4.45 -4.31
C GLY A 54 24.99 -3.31 -4.44
N VAL A 55 25.13 -2.46 -5.45
CA VAL A 55 24.12 -1.44 -5.79
C VAL A 55 22.85 -2.10 -6.35
N ALA A 56 23.00 -3.05 -7.28
CA ALA A 56 21.86 -3.75 -7.88
C ALA A 56 21.04 -4.54 -6.85
N THR A 57 21.68 -5.23 -5.91
CA THR A 57 20.98 -5.95 -4.83
C THR A 57 20.24 -4.99 -3.90
N GLN A 58 20.84 -3.86 -3.52
CA GLN A 58 20.17 -2.85 -2.70
C GLN A 58 18.94 -2.24 -3.39
N ILE A 59 19.03 -1.95 -4.69
CA ILE A 59 17.88 -1.47 -5.47
C ILE A 59 16.79 -2.56 -5.52
N PHE A 60 17.18 -3.81 -5.76
CA PHE A 60 16.22 -4.92 -5.83
C PHE A 60 15.53 -5.16 -4.49
N THR A 61 16.24 -5.09 -3.37
CA THR A 61 15.65 -5.16 -2.02
C THR A 61 14.66 -4.02 -1.80
N ALA A 62 15.03 -2.78 -2.11
CA ALA A 62 14.14 -1.63 -1.96
C ALA A 62 12.86 -1.76 -2.82
N LEU A 63 12.99 -2.32 -4.03
CA LEU A 63 11.85 -2.60 -4.90
C LEU A 63 10.89 -3.63 -4.29
N LEU A 64 11.43 -4.73 -3.74
CA LEU A 64 10.62 -5.77 -3.08
C LEU A 64 9.92 -5.22 -1.82
N GLU A 65 10.61 -4.43 -1.00
CA GLU A 65 10.01 -3.78 0.17
C GLU A 65 8.90 -2.80 -0.22
N ASN A 66 9.10 -2.05 -1.30
CA ASN A 66 8.07 -1.16 -1.84
C ASN A 66 6.85 -1.95 -2.33
N GLY A 67 7.07 -3.03 -3.08
CA GLY A 67 5.98 -3.90 -3.56
C GLY A 67 5.17 -4.52 -2.42
N ALA A 68 5.83 -5.00 -1.35
CA ALA A 68 5.15 -5.48 -0.16
C ALA A 68 4.34 -4.37 0.53
N SER A 69 4.91 -3.17 0.64
CA SER A 69 4.25 -1.99 1.20
C SER A 69 3.03 -1.55 0.38
N GLU A 70 3.12 -1.60 -0.95
CA GLU A 70 2.00 -1.28 -1.84
C GLU A 70 0.83 -2.23 -1.63
N GLN A 71 1.08 -3.54 -1.57
CA GLN A 71 0.02 -4.52 -1.33
C GLN A 71 -0.61 -4.33 0.05
N GLY A 72 0.19 -4.09 1.10
CA GLY A 72 -0.32 -3.81 2.45
C GLY A 72 -1.21 -2.55 2.51
N ALA A 73 -0.75 -1.46 1.88
CA ALA A 73 -1.52 -0.23 1.79
C ALA A 73 -2.82 -0.43 0.98
N ARG A 74 -2.78 -1.20 -0.11
CA ARG A 74 -3.95 -1.54 -0.92
C ARG A 74 -4.98 -2.34 -0.13
N MET A 75 -4.55 -3.33 0.67
CA MET A 75 -5.46 -4.10 1.52
C MET A 75 -6.20 -3.18 2.50
N SER A 76 -5.47 -2.35 3.24
CA SER A 76 -6.07 -1.39 4.18
C SER A 76 -7.03 -0.40 3.51
N ALA A 77 -6.69 0.08 2.32
CA ALA A 77 -7.54 0.98 1.55
C ALA A 77 -8.84 0.31 1.08
N MET A 78 -8.76 -0.95 0.62
CA MET A 78 -9.92 -1.71 0.14
C MET A 78 -10.84 -2.14 1.30
N ASP A 79 -10.27 -2.48 2.46
CA ASP A 79 -11.06 -2.74 3.67
C ASP A 79 -11.87 -1.50 4.08
N ASN A 80 -11.25 -0.33 4.08
CA ASN A 80 -11.94 0.94 4.34
C ASN A 80 -13.00 1.24 3.29
N ALA A 81 -12.71 1.02 2.00
CA ALA A 81 -13.68 1.20 0.93
C ALA A 81 -14.90 0.28 1.10
N THR A 82 -14.68 -0.97 1.50
CA THR A 82 -15.75 -1.95 1.75
C THR A 82 -16.64 -1.53 2.90
N ARG A 83 -16.05 -1.05 4.01
CA ARG A 83 -16.82 -0.52 5.15
C ARG A 83 -17.63 0.71 4.76
N ASN A 84 -17.03 1.65 4.03
CA ASN A 84 -17.72 2.86 3.54
C ASN A 84 -18.87 2.52 2.59
N ALA A 85 -18.70 1.51 1.73
CA ALA A 85 -19.77 1.02 0.86
C ALA A 85 -20.91 0.41 1.67
N GLY A 86 -20.61 -0.35 2.72
CA GLY A 86 -21.61 -0.87 3.67
C GLY A 86 -22.44 0.25 4.32
N GLU A 87 -21.78 1.29 4.83
CA GLU A 87 -22.49 2.45 5.41
C GLU A 87 -23.38 3.16 4.38
N MET A 88 -22.97 3.20 3.12
CA MET A 88 -23.77 3.78 2.04
C MET A 88 -25.00 2.92 1.71
N ILE A 89 -24.84 1.60 1.67
CA ILE A 89 -25.94 0.65 1.46
C ILE A 89 -26.99 0.82 2.55
N ASP A 90 -26.59 0.94 3.81
CA ASP A 90 -27.52 1.12 4.94
C ASP A 90 -28.31 2.43 4.78
N LYS A 91 -27.63 3.53 4.46
CA LYS A 91 -28.27 4.83 4.21
C LYS A 91 -29.26 4.76 3.05
N LEU A 92 -28.86 4.16 1.93
CA LEU A 92 -29.72 4.02 0.75
C LEU A 92 -30.91 3.10 1.02
N THR A 93 -30.74 2.08 1.86
CA THR A 93 -31.84 1.17 2.26
C THR A 93 -32.91 1.91 3.06
N ILE A 94 -32.51 2.83 3.95
CA ILE A 94 -33.45 3.68 4.68
C ILE A 94 -34.21 4.60 3.71
N VAL A 95 -33.51 5.23 2.78
CA VAL A 95 -34.13 6.10 1.76
C VAL A 95 -35.09 5.30 0.88
N TYR A 96 -34.68 4.11 0.41
CA TYR A 96 -35.49 3.22 -0.40
C TYR A 96 -36.80 2.84 0.30
N ASN A 97 -36.73 2.40 1.56
CA ASN A 97 -37.93 2.03 2.31
C ASN A 97 -38.87 3.21 2.56
N ARG A 98 -38.31 4.40 2.82
CA ARG A 98 -39.09 5.63 2.95
C ARG A 98 -39.81 5.97 1.66
N SER A 99 -39.10 5.98 0.53
CA SER A 99 -39.69 6.25 -0.79
C SER A 99 -40.73 5.20 -1.18
N ARG A 100 -40.50 3.92 -0.83
CA ARG A 100 -41.47 2.84 -1.04
C ARG A 100 -42.77 3.09 -0.27
N GLN A 101 -42.67 3.49 1.00
CA GLN A 101 -43.86 3.82 1.80
C GLN A 101 -44.61 5.02 1.22
N GLN A 102 -43.90 6.07 0.80
CA GLN A 102 -44.50 7.24 0.15
C GLN A 102 -45.24 6.86 -1.13
N ALA A 103 -44.66 5.98 -1.97
CA ALA A 103 -45.28 5.49 -3.18
C ALA A 103 -46.58 4.71 -2.88
N ILE A 104 -46.55 3.77 -1.93
CA ILE A 104 -47.75 3.01 -1.50
C ILE A 104 -48.84 3.97 -1.00
N THR A 105 -48.48 4.97 -0.20
CA THR A 105 -49.47 5.93 0.30
C THR A 105 -50.06 6.79 -0.81
N SER A 106 -49.25 7.22 -1.80
CA SER A 106 -49.73 8.00 -2.94
C SER A 106 -50.71 7.20 -3.77
N GLU A 107 -50.35 5.95 -4.09
CA GLU A 107 -51.20 5.04 -4.87
C GLU A 107 -52.54 4.76 -4.15
N LEU A 108 -52.50 4.54 -2.83
CA LEU A 108 -53.74 4.37 -2.04
C LEU A 108 -54.61 5.63 -2.03
N ILE A 109 -54.01 6.82 -1.92
CA ILE A 109 -54.75 8.10 -1.96
C ILE A 109 -55.38 8.30 -3.34
N GLU A 110 -54.67 7.97 -4.42
CA GLU A 110 -55.19 8.04 -5.79
C GLU A 110 -56.39 7.10 -5.98
N ILE A 111 -56.30 5.85 -5.49
CA ILE A 111 -57.40 4.87 -5.55
C ILE A 111 -58.64 5.39 -4.81
N ILE A 112 -58.48 5.89 -3.57
CA ILE A 112 -59.59 6.39 -2.75
C ILE A 112 -60.22 7.62 -3.41
N SER A 113 -59.40 8.58 -3.85
CA SER A 113 -59.87 9.82 -4.50
C SER A 113 -60.62 9.52 -5.80
N GLY A 114 -60.17 8.54 -6.59
CA GLY A 114 -60.85 8.09 -7.79
C GLY A 114 -62.18 7.39 -7.50
N ALA A 115 -62.27 6.62 -6.41
CA ALA A 115 -63.49 5.96 -5.98
C ALA A 115 -64.55 6.94 -5.44
N GLU A 116 -64.14 7.99 -4.72
CA GLU A 116 -65.04 9.03 -4.20
C GLU A 116 -65.56 9.99 -5.28
N ALA A 117 -64.91 10.05 -6.44
CA ALA A 117 -65.30 10.91 -7.56
C ALA A 117 -66.39 10.31 -8.49
N LEU A 118 -66.78 9.05 -8.26
CA LEU A 118 -67.85 8.33 -8.97
C LEU A 118 -69.15 8.33 -8.17
#